data_AF-A0A6H5J7E9-F1
#
_entry.id   AF-A0A6H5J7E9-F1
#
_cell.length_a   1.000
_cell.length_b   1.000
_cell.length_c   1.000
_cell.angle_alpha   90.00
_cell.angle_beta   90.00
_cell.angle_gamma   90.00
#
_symmetry.space_group_name_H-M   'P 1'
#
loop_
_entity.id
_entity.type
_entity.pdbx_description
1 polymer ?
#
loop_
_entity_poly.entity_id
_entity_poly.type
_entity_poly.pdbx_seq_one_letter_code
_entity_poly.pdbx_strand_id
1 'polypeptide(L)'
;MPARPMVQQTPSTLICRFRYGPRKRWRGKDKAPSRCDPDVDAGATRGSEAGALEFCVFFARGACARGYSCHKLHFVPTPEDDAREDNMHDCFGRERSGVEDEDRDGAGCFLKENRTLWVGGVPVFDEASARERVRQNFGPLGRISSVRLVKSKVSLLMLDGCKIS
;
A
#
# COMPACT_ATOMS: atom_id res chain seq x y z
N MET A 1 -27.79 4.98 -6.81
CA MET A 1 -27.19 3.80 -6.15
C MET A 1 -26.87 4.20 -4.71
N PRO A 2 -27.58 3.70 -3.69
CA PRO A 2 -27.23 4.00 -2.30
C PRO A 2 -25.83 3.43 -2.00
N ALA A 3 -25.03 4.18 -1.23
CA ALA A 3 -23.73 3.74 -0.76
C ALA A 3 -23.89 2.39 -0.04
N ARG A 4 -23.18 1.36 -0.51
CA ARG A 4 -23.16 0.07 0.18
C ARG A 4 -22.66 0.29 1.62
N PRO A 5 -23.30 -0.32 2.63
CA PRO A 5 -22.85 -0.21 4.01
C PRO A 5 -21.41 -0.70 4.13
N MET A 6 -20.62 0.01 4.94
CA MET A 6 -19.20 -0.27 5.17
C MET A 6 -19.00 -1.77 5.43
N VAL A 7 -18.33 -2.46 4.50
CA VAL A 7 -17.97 -3.86 4.68
C VAL A 7 -17.17 -3.98 5.97
N GLN A 8 -17.59 -4.92 6.80
CA GLN A 8 -17.13 -5.07 8.17
C GLN A 8 -15.60 -5.21 8.21
N GLN A 9 -15.03 -4.27 8.95
CA GLN A 9 -13.60 -4.05 9.12
C GLN A 9 -12.95 -5.27 9.76
N THR A 10 -12.08 -5.97 9.02
CA THR A 10 -11.16 -6.92 9.64
C THR A 10 -9.91 -6.16 10.10
N PRO A 11 -9.58 -6.14 11.41
CA PRO A 11 -8.38 -5.47 11.88
C PRO A 11 -7.16 -6.24 11.40
N SER A 12 -6.46 -5.69 10.41
CA SER A 12 -5.23 -6.28 9.90
C SER A 12 -4.12 -6.17 10.94
N THR A 13 -3.58 -7.31 11.36
CA THR A 13 -2.47 -7.40 12.32
C THR A 13 -1.13 -6.95 11.75
N LEU A 14 -0.99 -6.87 10.41
CA LEU A 14 0.27 -6.54 9.74
C LEU A 14 0.31 -5.14 9.12
N ILE A 15 -0.84 -4.50 8.90
CA ILE A 15 -0.87 -3.14 8.35
C ILE A 15 -1.03 -2.17 9.52
N CYS A 16 0.10 -1.73 10.04
CA CYS A 16 0.14 -0.59 10.95
C CYS A 16 -0.22 0.67 10.15
N ARG A 17 -1.17 1.45 10.68
CA ARG A 17 -1.68 2.73 10.14
C ARG A 17 -0.65 3.47 9.27
N PHE A 18 -0.77 3.39 7.93
CA PHE A 18 -0.03 4.24 6.98
C PHE A 18 -0.41 5.70 7.28
N ARG A 19 0.38 6.46 8.04
CA ARG A 19 -0.01 7.83 8.41
C ARG A 19 0.52 8.79 7.36
N TYR A 20 -0.37 9.62 6.82
CA TYR A 20 -0.02 10.83 6.09
C TYR A 20 0.12 11.93 7.15
N GLY A 21 1.33 12.39 7.44
CA GLY A 21 1.58 13.41 8.46
C GLY A 21 2.88 13.19 9.26
N PRO A 22 3.31 14.19 10.04
CA PRO A 22 4.65 14.24 10.60
C PRO A 22 4.96 13.13 11.61
N ARG A 23 6.26 12.78 11.59
CA ARG A 23 6.98 11.68 12.23
C ARG A 23 6.58 11.44 13.70
N LYS A 24 6.20 10.20 14.05
CA LYS A 24 6.38 9.65 15.40
C LYS A 24 6.96 8.24 15.34
N ARG A 25 7.94 8.01 16.22
CA ARG A 25 8.71 6.76 16.36
C ARG A 25 7.80 5.53 16.39
N TRP A 26 8.29 4.45 15.81
CA TRP A 26 7.61 3.18 15.54
C TRP A 26 7.35 2.31 16.80
N ARG A 27 7.08 2.94 17.96
CA ARG A 27 6.73 2.26 19.22
C ARG A 27 5.26 2.56 19.52
N GLY A 28 4.42 1.51 19.65
CA GLY A 28 3.03 1.63 20.09
C GLY A 28 2.03 2.12 19.04
N LYS A 29 2.16 1.73 17.77
CA LYS A 29 1.14 2.04 16.75
C LYS A 29 -0.07 1.12 16.92
N ASP A 30 -1.25 1.70 17.10
CA ASP A 30 -2.52 0.97 17.03
C ASP A 30 -2.70 0.33 15.65
N LYS A 31 -3.36 -0.82 15.63
CA LYS A 31 -3.75 -1.50 14.39
C LYS A 31 -4.59 -0.55 13.53
N ALA A 32 -4.45 -0.66 12.21
CA ALA A 32 -5.33 0.08 11.33
C ALA A 32 -6.81 -0.29 11.62
N PRO A 33 -7.72 0.69 11.70
CA PRO A 33 -9.13 0.43 11.97
C PRO A 33 -9.83 -0.27 10.80
N SER A 34 -9.29 -0.14 9.58
CA SER A 34 -9.84 -0.68 8.35
C SER A 34 -8.72 -1.17 7.45
N ARG A 35 -9.07 -2.08 6.53
CA ARG A 35 -8.20 -2.63 5.50
C ARG A 35 -8.98 -2.65 4.18
N CYS A 36 -8.28 -2.34 3.09
CA CYS A 36 -8.79 -2.49 1.73
C CYS A 36 -8.86 -3.96 1.36
N ASP A 37 -10.01 -4.37 0.80
CA ASP A 37 -10.16 -5.65 0.11
C ASP A 37 -10.27 -5.38 -1.41
N PRO A 38 -9.24 -5.69 -2.21
CA PRO A 38 -9.24 -5.47 -3.65
C PRO A 38 -10.44 -6.08 -4.38
N ASP A 39 -10.91 -7.25 -3.97
CA ASP A 39 -11.97 -7.95 -4.68
C ASP A 39 -13.35 -7.30 -4.46
N VAL A 40 -13.51 -6.57 -3.35
CA VAL A 40 -14.78 -6.01 -2.91
C VAL A 40 -14.83 -4.49 -3.06
N ASP A 41 -13.73 -3.81 -2.75
CA ASP A 41 -13.66 -2.35 -2.73
C ASP A 41 -13.24 -1.77 -4.09
N ALA A 42 -12.60 -2.56 -4.95
CA ALA A 42 -12.16 -2.08 -6.26
C ALA A 42 -13.35 -1.87 -7.21
N GLY A 43 -13.24 -0.84 -8.05
CA GLY A 43 -14.26 -0.56 -9.04
C GLY A 43 -13.99 0.72 -9.83
N ALA A 44 -14.87 0.97 -10.80
CA ALA A 44 -14.85 2.21 -11.56
C ALA A 44 -15.09 3.41 -10.63
N THR A 45 -14.41 4.51 -10.93
CA THR A 45 -14.61 5.80 -10.28
C THR A 45 -14.67 6.90 -11.32
N ARG A 46 -15.10 8.10 -10.94
CA ARG A 46 -14.99 9.29 -11.80
C ARG A 46 -13.55 9.55 -12.25
N GLY A 47 -12.57 9.18 -11.44
CA GLY A 47 -11.15 9.23 -11.81
C GLY A 47 -10.82 8.30 -12.97
N SER A 48 -11.35 7.07 -12.94
CA SER A 48 -11.16 6.11 -14.03
C SER A 48 -11.79 6.59 -15.34
N GLU A 49 -12.99 7.17 -15.29
CA GLU A 49 -13.66 7.74 -16.47
C GLU A 49 -12.94 8.97 -17.03
N ALA A 50 -12.36 9.79 -16.15
CA ALA A 50 -11.60 10.98 -16.52
C ALA A 50 -10.15 10.67 -16.97
N GLY A 51 -9.71 9.41 -16.90
CA GLY A 51 -8.34 9.02 -17.23
C GLY A 51 -7.28 9.49 -16.22
N ALA A 52 -7.63 9.58 -14.94
CA ALA A 52 -6.69 9.88 -13.88
C ALA A 52 -5.58 8.80 -13.80
N LEU A 53 -4.38 9.20 -13.36
CA LEU A 53 -3.24 8.29 -13.15
C LEU A 53 -2.98 7.98 -11.68
N GLU A 54 -3.63 8.72 -10.78
CA GLU A 54 -3.37 8.65 -9.34
C GLU A 54 -4.35 7.72 -8.62
N PHE A 55 -3.80 6.86 -7.76
CA PHE A 55 -4.55 5.99 -6.87
C PHE A 55 -5.02 6.72 -5.61
N CYS A 56 -6.15 6.29 -5.07
CA CYS A 56 -6.69 6.87 -3.85
C CYS A 56 -6.01 6.28 -2.61
N VAL A 57 -5.32 7.13 -1.82
CA VAL A 57 -4.74 6.73 -0.53
C VAL A 57 -5.81 6.21 0.44
N PHE A 58 -7.00 6.81 0.42
CA PHE A 58 -8.10 6.37 1.29
C PHE A 58 -8.67 5.01 0.85
N PHE A 59 -8.64 4.70 -0.45
CA PHE A 59 -8.99 3.39 -0.96
C PHE A 59 -7.98 2.34 -0.48
N ALA A 60 -6.67 2.59 -0.63
CA ALA A 60 -5.62 1.69 -0.13
C ALA A 60 -5.73 1.40 1.39
N ARG A 61 -6.40 2.28 2.15
CA ARG A 61 -6.68 2.13 3.58
C ARG A 61 -8.05 1.49 3.90
N GLY A 62 -8.88 1.21 2.90
CA GLY A 62 -10.25 0.73 3.09
C GLY A 62 -11.16 1.75 3.79
N ALA A 63 -10.90 3.05 3.59
CA ALA A 63 -11.59 4.14 4.31
C ALA A 63 -12.11 5.25 3.37
N CYS A 64 -12.20 4.98 2.06
CA CYS A 64 -12.68 5.97 1.10
C CYS A 64 -14.21 6.13 1.21
N ALA A 65 -14.66 7.29 1.68
CA ALA A 65 -16.10 7.59 1.78
C ALA A 65 -16.76 7.92 0.42
N ARG A 66 -15.97 8.18 -0.63
CA ARG A 66 -16.48 8.70 -1.92
C ARG A 66 -16.95 7.60 -2.88
N GLY A 67 -16.42 6.38 -2.74
CA GLY A 67 -16.71 5.26 -3.66
C GLY A 67 -16.54 5.68 -5.13
N TYR A 68 -17.56 5.41 -5.95
CA TYR A 68 -17.61 5.77 -7.38
C TYR A 68 -17.40 7.27 -7.65
N SER A 69 -17.83 8.16 -6.75
CA SER A 69 -17.67 9.62 -6.92
C SER A 69 -16.25 10.14 -6.68
N CYS A 70 -15.28 9.27 -6.41
CA CYS A 70 -13.89 9.62 -6.20
C CYS A 70 -13.22 10.03 -7.53
N HIS A 71 -12.37 11.06 -7.49
CA HIS A 71 -11.59 11.52 -8.65
C HIS A 71 -10.28 10.74 -8.85
N LYS A 72 -9.96 9.83 -7.93
CA LYS A 72 -8.76 8.98 -7.97
C LYS A 72 -9.17 7.54 -8.26
N LEU A 73 -8.20 6.73 -8.70
CA LEU A 73 -8.40 5.32 -9.06
C LEU A 73 -8.60 4.43 -7.83
N HIS A 74 -9.54 3.48 -7.92
CA HIS A 74 -9.86 2.49 -6.89
C HIS A 74 -9.69 1.07 -7.45
N PHE A 75 -8.46 0.66 -7.72
CA PHE A 75 -8.11 -0.71 -8.04
C PHE A 75 -6.63 -0.94 -7.73
N VAL A 76 -6.18 -2.19 -7.79
CA VAL A 76 -4.78 -2.55 -7.59
C VAL A 76 -4.00 -2.22 -8.87
N PRO A 77 -2.90 -1.44 -8.78
CA PRO A 77 -2.13 -1.06 -9.96
C PRO A 77 -1.67 -2.27 -10.76
N THR A 78 -1.86 -2.19 -12.08
CA THR A 78 -1.40 -3.21 -13.02
C THR A 78 -0.03 -2.83 -13.60
N PRO A 79 0.70 -3.77 -14.24
CA PRO A 79 1.99 -3.45 -14.88
C PRO A 79 1.88 -2.36 -15.95
N GLU A 80 0.71 -2.22 -16.57
CA GLU A 80 0.42 -1.19 -17.57
C GLU A 80 0.31 0.20 -16.92
N ASP A 81 -0.26 0.27 -15.72
CA ASP A 81 -0.33 1.53 -14.95
C ASP A 81 1.05 1.92 -14.42
N ASP A 82 1.84 0.95 -13.95
CA ASP A 82 3.21 1.17 -13.47
C ASP A 82 4.13 1.75 -14.57
N ALA A 83 3.89 1.39 -15.84
CA ALA A 83 4.62 1.91 -16.98
C ALA A 83 4.24 3.36 -17.35
N ARG A 84 3.07 3.83 -16.88
CA ARG A 84 2.58 5.20 -17.11
C ARG A 84 2.95 6.16 -15.98
N GLU A 85 3.43 5.65 -14.85
CA GLU A 85 3.84 6.44 -13.69
C GLU A 85 5.15 7.19 -13.96
N ASP A 86 5.17 8.48 -13.64
CA ASP A 86 6.38 9.31 -13.67
C ASP A 86 7.24 9.08 -12.42
N ASN A 87 8.56 9.13 -12.55
CA ASN A 87 9.48 8.90 -11.43
C ASN A 87 9.49 10.02 -10.38
N MET A 88 9.00 11.23 -10.73
CA MET A 88 8.90 12.36 -9.80
C MET A 88 7.78 12.20 -8.77
N HIS A 89 6.73 11.42 -9.08
CA HIS A 89 5.56 11.26 -8.22
C HIS A 89 5.33 9.78 -7.89
N ASP A 90 4.88 9.51 -6.67
CA ASP A 90 4.38 8.19 -6.28
C ASP A 90 2.99 7.93 -6.91
N CYS A 91 2.56 6.67 -6.93
CA CYS A 91 1.27 6.22 -7.45
C CYS A 91 0.06 6.95 -6.82
N PHE A 92 0.23 7.58 -5.65
CA PHE A 92 -0.80 8.37 -4.98
C PHE A 92 -0.81 9.87 -5.36
N GLY A 93 0.13 10.33 -6.20
CA GLY A 93 0.35 11.74 -6.56
C GLY A 93 1.21 12.51 -5.55
N ARG A 94 2.05 11.82 -4.76
CA ARG A 94 2.95 12.46 -3.78
C ARG A 94 4.31 12.72 -4.43
N GLU A 95 4.88 13.90 -4.21
CA GLU A 95 6.23 14.20 -4.70
C GLU A 95 7.28 13.31 -4.00
N ARG A 96 8.16 12.70 -4.81
CA ARG A 96 9.32 11.96 -4.31
C ARG A 96 10.45 12.94 -4.00
N SER A 97 11.22 12.65 -2.95
CA SER A 97 12.37 13.49 -2.57
C SER A 97 13.63 13.12 -3.37
N GLY A 98 14.61 14.02 -3.48
CA GLY A 98 15.90 13.74 -4.13
C GLY A 98 16.93 13.09 -3.21
N VAL A 99 16.64 13.03 -1.92
CA VAL A 99 17.51 12.47 -0.89
C VAL A 99 16.88 11.18 -0.39
N GLU A 100 17.64 10.08 -0.37
CA GLU A 100 17.20 8.83 0.24
C GLU A 100 17.16 9.03 1.77
N ASP A 101 15.98 8.96 2.37
CA ASP A 101 15.84 8.96 3.82
C ASP A 101 16.45 7.67 4.40
N GLU A 102 17.32 7.81 5.40
CA GLU A 102 17.97 6.70 6.11
C GLU A 102 16.95 5.73 6.75
N ASP A 103 15.80 6.26 7.19
CA ASP A 103 14.69 5.49 7.76
C ASP A 103 13.82 4.80 6.70
N ARG A 104 14.05 5.08 5.40
CA ARG A 104 13.27 4.59 4.25
C ARG A 104 11.75 4.78 4.42
N ASP A 105 11.34 5.86 5.06
CA ASP A 105 9.94 6.25 5.27
C ASP A 105 9.55 7.33 4.24
N GLY A 106 8.28 7.38 3.80
CA GLY A 106 7.78 8.49 2.99
C GLY A 106 7.23 8.10 1.61
N ALA A 107 7.61 8.86 0.57
CA ALA A 107 7.22 8.62 -0.83
C ALA A 107 8.40 8.15 -1.69
N GLY A 108 9.58 7.96 -1.07
CA GLY A 108 10.77 7.43 -1.72
C GLY A 108 11.61 8.50 -2.42
N CYS A 109 12.66 8.02 -3.10
CA CYS A 109 13.62 8.84 -3.82
C CYS A 109 13.38 8.75 -5.33
N PHE A 110 13.29 9.89 -6.05
CA PHE A 110 13.10 9.86 -7.51
C PHE A 110 14.36 9.40 -8.28
N LEU A 111 15.54 9.48 -7.66
CA LEU A 111 16.81 9.05 -8.27
C LEU A 111 16.97 7.53 -8.32
N LYS A 112 16.20 6.79 -7.51
CA LYS A 112 16.37 5.35 -7.35
C LYS A 112 15.04 4.65 -7.17
N GLU A 113 14.73 3.79 -8.12
CA GLU A 113 13.55 2.93 -8.05
C GLU A 113 13.76 1.79 -7.06
N ASN A 114 13.01 1.81 -5.96
CA ASN A 114 13.01 0.76 -4.95
C ASN A 114 11.69 -0.01 -4.99
N ARG A 115 11.74 -1.31 -5.34
CA ARG A 115 10.56 -2.22 -5.31
C ARG A 115 10.52 -3.13 -4.07
N THR A 116 11.39 -2.86 -3.11
CA THR A 116 11.55 -3.67 -1.89
C THR A 116 10.95 -2.95 -0.69
N LEU A 117 9.96 -3.59 -0.06
CA LEU A 117 9.29 -3.13 1.15
C LEU A 117 9.91 -3.77 2.39
N TRP A 118 10.11 -2.95 3.44
CA TRP A 118 10.57 -3.41 4.75
C TRP A 118 9.41 -3.43 5.74
N VAL A 119 8.98 -4.64 6.12
CA VAL A 119 7.88 -4.85 7.05
C VAL A 119 8.45 -5.28 8.40
N GLY A 120 8.28 -4.43 9.41
CA GLY A 120 8.57 -4.79 10.79
C GLY A 120 7.30 -5.21 11.53
N GLY A 121 7.47 -5.84 12.70
CA GLY A 121 6.38 -6.01 13.67
C GLY A 121 5.55 -7.26 13.39
N VAL A 122 6.03 -8.08 12.47
CA VAL A 122 5.57 -9.44 12.27
C VAL A 122 6.00 -10.25 13.50
N PRO A 123 5.08 -10.84 14.27
CA PRO A 123 5.45 -11.76 15.32
C PRO A 123 6.09 -12.99 14.67
N VAL A 124 7.41 -13.12 14.81
CA VAL A 124 8.17 -14.24 14.23
C VAL A 124 8.26 -15.34 15.28
N PHE A 125 7.37 -16.32 15.18
CA PHE A 125 7.50 -17.58 15.92
C PHE A 125 8.27 -18.60 15.09
N ASP A 126 7.97 -18.66 13.79
CA ASP A 126 8.59 -19.55 12.81
C ASP A 126 8.72 -18.82 11.46
N GLU A 127 9.77 -19.13 10.70
CA GLU A 127 10.09 -18.47 9.43
C GLU A 127 9.01 -18.75 8.37
N ALA A 128 8.57 -20.01 8.27
CA ALA A 128 7.56 -20.42 7.30
C ALA A 128 6.21 -19.76 7.62
N SER A 129 5.83 -19.77 8.89
CA SER A 129 4.60 -19.12 9.37
C SER A 129 4.58 -17.60 9.12
N ALA A 130 5.71 -16.92 9.35
CA ALA A 130 5.81 -15.49 9.11
C ALA A 130 5.74 -15.16 7.61
N ARG A 131 6.43 -15.93 6.76
CA ARG A 131 6.38 -15.78 5.31
C ARG A 131 4.97 -15.99 4.76
N GLU A 132 4.26 -16.98 5.27
CA GLU A 132 2.89 -17.28 4.85
C GLU A 132 1.92 -16.15 5.22
N ARG A 133 1.98 -15.66 6.47
CA ARG A 133 1.17 -14.51 6.91
C ARG A 133 1.41 -13.28 6.05
N VAL A 134 2.65 -13.03 5.68
CA VAL A 134 2.99 -11.87 4.86
C VAL A 134 2.47 -12.04 3.43
N ARG A 135 2.59 -13.24 2.85
CA ARG A 135 2.01 -13.54 1.52
C ARG A 135 0.50 -13.43 1.48
N GLN A 136 -0.21 -13.93 2.49
CA GLN A 136 -1.66 -13.80 2.58
C GLN A 136 -2.09 -12.32 2.67
N ASN A 137 -1.31 -11.49 3.36
CA ASN A 137 -1.64 -10.09 3.55
C ASN A 137 -1.24 -9.19 2.36
N PHE A 138 -0.12 -9.46 1.69
CA PHE A 138 0.37 -8.61 0.59
C PHE A 138 0.06 -9.17 -0.80
N GLY A 139 -0.25 -10.47 -0.91
CA GLY A 139 -0.58 -11.12 -2.18
C GLY A 139 -1.76 -10.50 -2.94
N PRO A 140 -2.86 -10.11 -2.27
CA PRO A 140 -3.97 -9.43 -2.95
C PRO A 140 -3.60 -8.03 -3.49
N LEU A 141 -2.56 -7.39 -2.94
CA LEU A 141 -2.16 -6.03 -3.31
C LEU A 141 -1.16 -6.00 -4.47
N GLY A 142 -0.60 -7.14 -4.85
CA GLY A 142 0.45 -7.18 -5.86
C GLY A 142 1.20 -8.50 -5.91
N ARG A 143 1.94 -8.70 -7.00
CA ARG A 143 2.73 -9.92 -7.20
C ARG A 143 4.01 -9.86 -6.40
N ILE A 144 4.19 -10.81 -5.48
CA ILE A 144 5.40 -10.91 -4.66
C ILE A 144 6.43 -11.81 -5.37
N SER A 145 7.63 -11.29 -5.67
CA SER A 145 8.75 -12.08 -6.18
C SER A 145 9.42 -12.88 -5.07
N SER A 146 9.84 -12.21 -3.99
CA SER A 146 10.59 -12.85 -2.92
C SER A 146 10.24 -12.27 -1.56
N VAL A 147 10.30 -13.15 -0.56
CA VAL A 147 10.10 -12.81 0.85
C VAL A 147 11.33 -13.31 1.59
N ARG A 148 12.04 -12.43 2.30
CA ARG A 148 13.19 -12.79 3.13
C ARG A 148 13.00 -12.30 4.55
N LEU A 149 13.43 -13.09 5.52
CA LEU A 149 13.44 -12.69 6.92
C LEU A 149 14.86 -12.28 7.34
N VAL A 150 14.96 -11.13 8.01
CA VAL A 150 16.22 -10.55 8.46
C VAL A 150 16.04 -10.02 9.88
N LYS A 151 16.62 -10.69 10.88
CA LYS A 151 16.76 -10.22 12.28
C LYS A 151 15.50 -9.51 12.82
N SER A 152 14.35 -10.17 12.75
CA SER A 152 13.03 -9.67 13.21
C SER A 152 12.33 -8.63 12.31
N LYS A 153 12.82 -8.44 11.09
CA LYS A 153 12.15 -7.72 10.00
C LYS A 153 11.93 -8.67 8.83
N VAL A 154 10.89 -8.40 8.04
CA VAL A 154 10.63 -9.12 6.78
C VAL A 154 10.86 -8.14 5.63
N SER A 155 11.69 -8.51 4.67
CA SER A 155 11.83 -7.79 3.42
C SER A 155 11.03 -8.49 2.32
N LEU A 156 10.29 -7.71 1.55
CA LEU A 156 9.41 -8.16 0.48
C LEU A 156 9.78 -7.47 -0.81
N LEU A 157 10.00 -8.24 -1.86
CA LEU A 157 10.16 -7.71 -3.21
C LEU A 157 8.83 -7.86 -3.95
N MET A 158 8.18 -6.73 -4.26
CA MET A 158 6.98 -6.69 -5.08
C MET A 158 7.41 -6.47 -6.54
N LEU A 159 6.90 -7.28 -7.47
CA LEU A 159 7.15 -7.09 -8.90
C LEU A 159 6.14 -6.12 -9.51
N ASP A 160 4.88 -6.32 -9.12
CA ASP A 160 3.70 -5.68 -9.68
C ASP A 160 2.87 -5.14 -8.51
N GLY A 161 2.45 -3.88 -8.58
CA GLY A 161 1.69 -3.18 -7.55
C GLY A 161 2.33 -1.85 -7.15
N CYS A 162 1.52 -0.92 -6.62
CA CYS A 162 1.92 0.45 -6.27
C CYS A 162 3.32 0.46 -5.66
N LYS A 163 4.20 1.31 -6.19
CA LYS A 163 5.55 1.58 -5.66
C LYS A 163 5.45 2.34 -4.33
N ILE A 164 4.74 1.76 -3.36
CA ILE A 164 4.63 2.28 -2.01
C ILE A 164 6.02 2.10 -1.41
N SER A 165 6.72 3.21 -1.26
CA SER A 165 7.90 3.30 -0.40
C SER A 165 7.47 3.60 1.02
#